data_AF-A0A090YV73-F1
#
_entry.id   AF-A0A090YV73-F1
#
_cell.length_a   1.000
_cell.length_b   1.000
_cell.length_c   1.000
_cell.angle_alpha   90.00
_cell.angle_beta   90.00
_cell.angle_gamma   90.00
#
_symmetry.space_group_name_H-M   'P 1'
#
loop_
_entity.id
_entity.type
_entity.pdbx_description
1 polymer ?
#
loop_
_entity_poly.entity_id
_entity_poly.type
_entity_poly.pdbx_seq_one_letter_code
_entity_poly.pdbx_strand_id
1 'polypeptide(L)'
;MFSHSPVVHMNENVWDSIALPHQKDYSVIALNTDKKIDNAKVVDKKEVLQSIPGYKEEQGTLTMIIAFLLVISALLIGVFFYVITLQKTHQLGVLKAIGTKNSYLANTLVVQSIVLSGVALIIGIGLIFAVEAVLPASMPFLLTTTTIVQYAGIFILISIFGTLISLYQVLKVDALEAIGGGM
;
A
#
# COMPACT_ATOMS: atom_id res chain seq x y z
N MET A 1 22.35 7.35 24.74
CA MET A 1 21.82 8.57 25.41
C MET A 1 21.10 9.37 24.35
N PHE A 2 19.76 9.29 24.34
CA PHE A 2 18.92 9.94 23.34
C PHE A 2 18.83 11.42 23.68
N SER A 3 19.38 12.27 22.80
CA SER A 3 19.54 13.69 23.06
C SER A 3 18.21 14.42 22.91
N HIS A 4 17.56 14.72 24.03
CA HIS A 4 16.42 15.64 24.12
C HIS A 4 16.90 17.10 24.32
N SER A 5 18.01 17.49 23.70
CA SER A 5 18.45 18.87 23.76
C SER A 5 17.38 19.75 23.10
N PRO A 6 16.84 20.77 23.79
CA PRO A 6 15.83 21.65 23.21
C PRO A 6 16.41 22.32 21.96
N VAL A 7 15.75 22.11 20.83
CA VAL A 7 16.12 22.71 19.55
C VAL A 7 15.22 23.91 19.32
N VAL A 8 15.80 25.09 19.14
CA VAL A 8 15.08 26.32 18.78
C VAL A 8 15.37 26.63 17.32
N HIS A 9 14.31 26.71 16.51
CA HIS A 9 14.41 27.14 15.12
C HIS A 9 14.24 28.66 15.05
N MET A 10 15.26 29.36 14.55
CA MET A 10 15.18 30.80 14.32
C MET A 10 15.97 31.22 13.09
N ASN A 11 15.66 32.41 12.57
CA ASN A 11 16.36 33.00 11.43
C ASN A 11 17.76 33.48 11.88
N GLU A 12 18.75 33.39 11.00
CA GLU A 12 20.13 33.84 11.25
C GLU A 12 20.17 35.30 11.72
N ASN A 13 19.35 36.17 11.12
CA ASN A 13 19.23 37.58 11.50
C ASN A 13 18.77 37.77 12.96
N VAL A 14 17.89 36.88 13.45
CA VAL A 14 17.35 36.93 14.81
C VAL A 14 18.40 36.38 15.79
N TRP A 15 19.12 35.33 15.41
CA TRP A 15 20.21 34.78 16.22
C TRP A 15 21.34 35.79 16.39
N ASP A 16 21.73 36.47 15.30
CA ASP A 16 22.77 37.51 15.34
C ASP A 16 22.44 38.69 16.25
N SER A 17 21.15 38.96 16.46
CA SER A 17 20.65 40.05 17.32
C SER A 17 20.61 39.68 18.81
N ILE A 18 20.54 38.39 19.14
CA ILE A 18 20.33 37.89 20.51
C ILE A 18 21.59 37.19 21.05
N ALA A 19 22.43 36.63 20.17
CA ALA A 19 23.63 35.91 20.55
C ALA A 19 24.69 36.85 21.15
N LEU A 20 25.25 36.44 22.30
CA LEU A 20 26.36 37.15 22.92
C LEU A 20 27.58 37.16 21.97
N PRO A 21 28.40 38.23 21.94
CA PRO A 21 29.51 38.37 20.98
C PRO A 21 30.53 37.22 20.98
N HIS A 22 30.58 36.40 22.03
CA HIS A 22 31.53 35.29 22.22
C HIS A 22 30.88 33.89 22.16
N GLN A 23 29.59 33.78 21.80
CA GLN A 23 28.86 32.49 21.71
C GLN A 23 27.99 32.42 20.43
N LYS A 24 28.60 32.66 19.26
CA LYS A 24 27.96 32.45 17.96
C LYS A 24 28.23 31.04 17.42
N ASP A 25 27.89 30.03 18.19
CA ASP A 25 28.01 28.63 17.75
C ASP A 25 26.68 28.17 17.12
N TYR A 26 26.75 27.68 15.88
CA TYR A 26 25.62 27.07 15.18
C TYR A 26 25.75 25.55 15.25
N SER A 27 24.72 24.86 15.74
CA SER A 27 24.73 23.38 15.75
C SER A 27 24.34 22.78 14.39
N VAL A 28 23.37 23.38 13.68
CA VAL A 28 22.91 22.95 12.34
C VAL A 28 22.38 24.18 11.59
N ILE A 29 22.73 24.31 10.30
CA ILE A 29 22.18 25.35 9.41
C ILE A 29 21.43 24.64 8.27
N ALA A 30 20.16 24.95 8.10
CA ALA A 30 19.36 24.45 6.97
C ALA A 30 19.47 25.42 5.80
N LEU A 31 20.17 25.03 4.74
CA LEU A 31 20.35 25.81 3.53
C LEU A 31 19.62 25.14 2.36
N ASN A 32 18.90 25.92 1.57
CA ASN A 32 18.40 25.48 0.28
C ASN A 32 19.37 25.98 -0.80
N THR A 33 20.37 25.16 -1.15
CA THR A 33 21.39 25.51 -2.13
C THR A 33 21.95 24.26 -2.82
N ASP A 34 22.25 24.36 -4.12
CA ASP A 34 22.91 23.31 -4.89
C ASP A 34 24.46 23.44 -4.87
N LYS A 35 24.98 24.46 -4.19
CA LYS A 35 26.43 24.73 -4.12
C LYS A 35 27.08 23.89 -3.03
N LYS A 36 28.16 23.18 -3.38
CA LYS A 36 29.03 22.52 -2.39
C LYS A 36 29.67 23.56 -1.47
N ILE A 37 29.62 23.31 -0.17
CA ILE A 37 30.20 24.17 0.86
C ILE A 37 31.47 23.52 1.38
N ASP A 38 32.62 24.13 1.06
CA ASP A 38 33.94 23.67 1.47
C ASP A 38 34.24 24.11 2.92
N ASN A 39 33.55 23.48 3.89
CA ASN A 39 33.90 23.36 5.32
C ASN A 39 32.76 22.79 6.18
N ALA A 40 31.74 22.16 5.58
CA ALA A 40 30.61 21.60 6.31
C ALA A 40 30.33 20.15 5.86
N LYS A 41 29.92 19.30 6.80
CA LYS A 41 29.33 18.00 6.45
C LYS A 41 27.91 18.24 5.95
N VAL A 42 27.75 18.33 4.64
CA VAL A 42 26.45 18.44 3.99
C VAL A 42 25.76 17.07 4.09
N VAL A 43 24.61 17.04 4.75
CA VAL A 43 23.81 15.84 4.96
C VAL A 43 22.44 16.08 4.36
N ASP A 44 21.97 15.13 3.55
CA ASP A 44 20.65 15.22 2.93
C ASP A 44 19.53 15.16 3.96
N LYS A 45 18.39 15.80 3.68
CA LYS A 45 17.20 15.75 4.57
C LYS A 45 16.83 14.31 4.96
N LYS A 46 16.95 13.35 4.02
CA LYS A 46 16.68 11.93 4.27
C LYS A 46 17.68 11.31 5.25
N GLU A 47 18.95 11.67 5.16
CA GLU A 47 20.02 11.15 5.99
C GLU A 47 19.97 11.78 7.40
N VAL A 48 19.55 13.04 7.52
CA VAL A 48 19.19 13.68 8.80
C VAL A 48 18.02 12.94 9.48
N LEU A 49 16.95 12.64 8.75
CA LEU A 49 15.79 11.91 9.28
C LEU A 49 16.17 10.49 9.73
N GLN A 50 16.97 9.77 8.94
CA GLN A 50 17.45 8.43 9.31
C GLN A 50 18.40 8.43 10.49
N SER A 51 19.09 9.55 10.73
CA SER A 51 19.97 9.73 11.89
C SER A 51 19.21 10.02 13.18
N ILE A 52 17.89 10.29 13.11
CA ILE A 52 17.06 10.43 14.31
C ILE A 52 16.99 9.07 15.00
N PRO A 53 17.46 8.97 16.26
CA PRO A 53 17.44 7.70 16.97
C PRO A 53 16.00 7.17 17.09
N GLY A 54 15.78 5.93 16.64
CA GLY A 54 14.46 5.28 16.66
C GLY A 54 13.67 5.38 15.35
N TYR A 55 13.93 6.36 14.47
CA TYR A 55 13.17 6.54 13.22
C TYR A 55 13.24 5.30 12.31
N LYS A 56 14.45 4.75 12.12
CA LYS A 56 14.65 3.55 11.29
C LYS A 56 13.92 2.33 11.85
N GLU A 57 13.95 2.14 13.17
CA GLU A 57 13.34 0.98 13.83
C GLU A 57 11.80 1.08 13.81
N GLU A 58 11.25 2.28 13.99
CA GLU A 58 9.82 2.55 13.88
C GLU A 58 9.33 2.30 12.44
N GLN A 59 10.00 2.86 11.44
CA GLN A 59 9.67 2.65 10.03
C GLN A 59 9.81 1.17 9.63
N GLY A 60 10.80 0.46 10.17
CA GLY A 60 10.96 -0.97 9.96
C GLY A 60 9.75 -1.76 10.45
N THR A 61 9.28 -1.46 11.66
CA THR A 61 8.10 -2.12 12.25
C THR A 61 6.83 -1.80 11.48
N LEU A 62 6.60 -0.53 11.12
CA LEU A 62 5.43 -0.12 10.32
C LEU A 62 5.42 -0.80 8.95
N THR A 63 6.57 -0.87 8.28
CA THR A 63 6.70 -1.53 6.98
C THR A 63 6.39 -3.03 7.09
N MET A 64 6.84 -3.69 8.16
CA MET A 64 6.52 -5.09 8.42
C MET A 64 5.01 -5.32 8.61
N ILE A 65 4.33 -4.44 9.36
CA ILE A 65 2.87 -4.50 9.54
C ILE A 65 2.16 -4.36 8.19
N ILE A 66 2.54 -3.37 7.38
CA ILE A 66 1.96 -3.15 6.04
C ILE A 66 2.18 -4.37 5.14
N ALA A 67 3.40 -4.91 5.12
CA ALA A 67 3.71 -6.10 4.34
C ALA A 67 2.87 -7.30 4.76
N PHE A 68 2.69 -7.50 6.07
CA PHE A 68 1.87 -8.59 6.61
C PHE A 68 0.39 -8.43 6.25
N LEU A 69 -0.15 -7.22 6.36
CA LEU A 69 -1.52 -6.90 5.95
C LEU A 69 -1.73 -7.14 4.45
N LEU A 70 -0.75 -6.80 3.61
CA LEU A 70 -0.82 -7.11 2.18
C LEU A 70 -0.85 -8.61 1.92
N VAL A 71 -0.03 -9.40 2.60
CA VAL A 71 0.01 -10.86 2.46
C VAL A 71 -1.34 -11.47 2.84
N ILE A 72 -1.88 -11.12 4.01
CA ILE A 72 -3.18 -11.64 4.45
C ILE A 72 -4.29 -11.21 3.50
N SER A 73 -4.29 -9.94 3.08
CA SER A 73 -5.30 -9.45 2.13
C SER A 73 -5.22 -10.19 0.80
N ALA A 74 -4.01 -10.52 0.34
CA ALA A 74 -3.84 -11.29 -0.88
C ALA A 74 -4.42 -12.71 -0.77
N LEU A 75 -4.19 -13.38 0.35
CA LEU A 75 -4.77 -14.68 0.65
C LEU A 75 -6.30 -14.60 0.70
N LEU A 76 -6.85 -13.60 1.40
CA LEU A 76 -8.31 -13.40 1.49
C LEU A 76 -8.94 -13.16 0.13
N ILE A 77 -8.34 -12.31 -0.71
CA ILE A 77 -8.81 -12.07 -2.08
C ILE A 77 -8.79 -13.36 -2.90
N GLY A 78 -7.71 -14.14 -2.81
CA GLY A 78 -7.59 -15.45 -3.48
C GLY A 78 -8.69 -16.42 -3.05
N VAL A 79 -8.91 -16.58 -1.75
CA VAL A 79 -9.96 -17.44 -1.20
C VAL A 79 -11.36 -16.94 -1.59
N PHE A 80 -11.58 -15.63 -1.59
CA PHE A 80 -12.86 -15.04 -1.97
C PHE A 80 -13.22 -15.33 -3.42
N PHE A 81 -12.27 -15.12 -4.35
CA PHE A 81 -12.47 -15.49 -5.75
C PHE A 81 -12.59 -17.01 -5.93
N TYR A 82 -11.91 -17.80 -5.12
CA TYR A 82 -12.09 -19.26 -5.09
C TYR A 82 -13.52 -19.66 -4.78
N VAL A 83 -14.09 -19.14 -3.69
CA VAL A 83 -15.46 -19.43 -3.29
C VAL A 83 -16.47 -18.96 -4.33
N ILE A 84 -16.29 -17.74 -4.88
CA ILE A 84 -17.19 -17.21 -5.93
C ILE A 84 -17.14 -18.06 -7.20
N THR A 85 -15.94 -18.48 -7.61
CA THR A 85 -15.78 -19.31 -8.82
C THR A 85 -16.39 -20.69 -8.62
N LEU A 86 -16.21 -21.29 -7.43
CA LEU A 86 -16.84 -22.56 -7.07
C LEU A 86 -18.37 -22.49 -7.13
N GLN A 87 -18.97 -21.42 -6.61
CA GLN A 87 -20.42 -21.22 -6.68
C GLN A 87 -20.92 -21.10 -8.14
N LYS A 88 -20.06 -20.66 -9.05
CA LYS A 88 -20.37 -20.51 -10.49
C LYS A 88 -20.07 -21.75 -11.33
N THR A 89 -19.44 -22.80 -10.78
CA THR A 89 -19.03 -24.00 -11.53
C THR A 89 -20.19 -24.64 -12.29
N HIS A 90 -21.39 -24.74 -11.70
CA HIS A 90 -22.56 -25.29 -12.40
C HIS A 90 -22.93 -24.47 -13.64
N GLN A 91 -22.94 -23.13 -13.53
CA GLN A 91 -23.22 -22.23 -14.65
C GLN A 91 -22.14 -22.34 -15.74
N LEU A 92 -20.87 -22.42 -15.35
CA LEU A 92 -19.74 -22.60 -16.27
C LEU A 92 -19.79 -23.97 -16.97
N GLY A 93 -20.24 -25.01 -16.27
CA GLY A 93 -20.45 -26.35 -16.83
C GLY A 93 -21.51 -26.37 -17.92
N VAL A 94 -22.65 -25.71 -17.70
CA VAL A 94 -23.71 -25.57 -18.73
C VAL A 94 -23.21 -24.77 -19.94
N LEU A 95 -22.52 -23.64 -19.73
CA LEU A 95 -21.92 -22.84 -20.81
C LEU A 95 -20.90 -23.63 -21.63
N LYS A 96 -20.10 -24.48 -20.98
CA LYS A 96 -19.14 -25.37 -21.63
C LYS A 96 -19.83 -26.48 -22.42
N ALA A 97 -20.94 -27.03 -21.92
CA ALA A 97 -21.75 -28.04 -22.61
C ALA A 97 -22.41 -27.48 -23.89
N ILE A 98 -22.75 -26.19 -23.91
CA ILE A 98 -23.27 -25.48 -25.10
C ILE A 98 -22.13 -25.13 -26.10
N GLY A 99 -20.87 -25.42 -25.76
CA GLY A 99 -19.72 -25.27 -26.66
C GLY A 99 -18.93 -23.98 -26.47
N THR A 100 -19.10 -23.27 -25.36
CA THR A 100 -18.34 -22.04 -25.10
C THR A 100 -16.87 -22.35 -24.84
N LYS A 101 -15.97 -21.62 -25.50
CA LYS A 101 -14.51 -21.79 -25.35
C LYS A 101 -14.07 -21.45 -23.92
N ASN A 102 -13.20 -22.26 -23.32
CA ASN A 102 -12.63 -21.98 -21.98
C ASN A 102 -11.97 -20.60 -21.87
N SER A 103 -11.33 -20.11 -22.95
CA SER A 103 -10.71 -18.78 -22.96
C SER A 103 -11.74 -17.65 -22.82
N TYR A 104 -12.94 -17.82 -23.36
CA TYR A 104 -14.02 -16.84 -23.21
C TYR A 104 -14.55 -16.82 -21.78
N LEU A 105 -14.72 -17.99 -21.15
CA LEU A 105 -15.08 -18.10 -19.74
C LEU A 105 -14.03 -17.44 -18.84
N ALA A 106 -12.75 -17.71 -19.10
CA ALA A 106 -11.65 -17.13 -18.34
C ALA A 106 -11.62 -15.60 -18.43
N ASN A 107 -11.71 -15.06 -19.65
CA ASN A 107 -11.70 -13.62 -19.84
C ASN A 107 -12.91 -12.94 -19.18
N THR A 108 -14.09 -13.54 -19.27
CA THR A 108 -15.31 -13.03 -18.64
C THR A 108 -15.15 -12.95 -17.12
N LEU A 109 -14.59 -14.00 -16.49
CA LEU A 109 -14.36 -14.03 -15.05
C LEU A 109 -13.31 -13.01 -14.61
N VAL A 110 -12.23 -12.83 -15.38
CA VAL A 110 -11.20 -11.82 -15.10
C VAL A 110 -11.76 -10.40 -15.22
N VAL A 111 -12.57 -10.11 -16.25
CA VAL A 111 -13.21 -8.79 -16.37
C VAL A 111 -14.16 -8.56 -15.20
N GLN A 112 -14.97 -9.58 -14.82
CA GLN A 112 -15.86 -9.47 -13.66
C GLN A 112 -15.08 -9.23 -12.36
N SER A 113 -13.96 -9.92 -12.15
CA SER A 113 -13.14 -9.75 -10.95
C SER A 113 -12.50 -8.37 -10.88
N ILE A 114 -11.98 -7.85 -11.99
CA ILE A 114 -11.44 -6.49 -12.06
C ILE A 114 -12.51 -5.45 -11.74
N VAL A 115 -13.72 -5.58 -12.30
CA VAL A 115 -14.83 -4.65 -12.02
C VAL A 115 -15.23 -4.72 -10.55
N LEU A 116 -15.38 -5.93 -10.01
CA LEU A 116 -15.75 -6.13 -8.60
C LEU A 116 -14.69 -5.57 -7.65
N SER A 117 -13.41 -5.86 -7.90
CA SER A 117 -12.29 -5.32 -7.12
C SER A 117 -12.18 -3.80 -7.28
N GLY A 118 -12.45 -3.24 -8.45
CA GLY A 118 -12.49 -1.80 -8.67
C GLY A 118 -13.56 -1.11 -7.83
N VAL A 119 -14.78 -1.65 -7.80
CA VAL A 119 -15.87 -1.14 -6.95
C VAL A 119 -15.50 -1.26 -5.47
N ALA A 120 -14.96 -2.40 -5.05
CA ALA A 120 -14.51 -2.59 -3.67
C ALA A 120 -13.41 -1.59 -3.27
N LEU A 121 -12.47 -1.29 -4.16
CA LEU A 121 -11.42 -0.29 -3.95
C LEU A 121 -12.00 1.12 -3.83
N ILE A 122 -12.96 1.50 -4.68
CA ILE A 122 -13.63 2.81 -4.58
C ILE A 122 -14.31 2.96 -3.22
N ILE A 123 -15.03 1.93 -2.77
CA ILE A 123 -15.67 1.92 -1.46
C ILE A 123 -14.63 2.00 -0.34
N GLY A 124 -13.55 1.22 -0.43
CA GLY A 124 -12.47 1.22 0.55
C GLY A 124 -11.77 2.58 0.66
N ILE A 125 -11.47 3.22 -0.47
CA ILE A 125 -10.92 4.58 -0.51
C ILE A 125 -11.90 5.59 0.11
N GLY A 126 -13.20 5.47 -0.19
CA GLY A 126 -14.24 6.28 0.45
C GLY A 126 -14.26 6.13 1.97
N LEU A 127 -14.09 4.90 2.48
CA LEU A 127 -13.99 4.65 3.93
C LEU A 127 -12.73 5.26 4.54
N ILE A 128 -11.60 5.26 3.84
CA ILE A 128 -10.37 5.93 4.30
C ILE A 128 -10.63 7.42 4.52
N PHE A 129 -11.25 8.10 3.55
CA PHE A 129 -11.60 9.51 3.69
C PHE A 129 -12.64 9.77 4.78
N ALA A 130 -13.57 8.83 4.99
CA ALA A 130 -14.53 8.93 6.09
C ALA A 130 -13.83 8.84 7.46
N VAL A 131 -12.84 7.95 7.59
CA VAL A 131 -12.02 7.85 8.82
C VAL A 131 -11.18 9.10 9.00
N GLU A 132 -10.55 9.60 7.93
CA GLU A 132 -9.78 10.86 7.97
C GLU A 132 -10.59 12.03 8.52
N ALA A 133 -11.87 12.15 8.14
CA ALA A 133 -12.76 13.19 8.63
C ALA A 133 -13.08 13.11 10.13
N VAL A 134 -12.93 11.93 10.75
CA VAL A 134 -13.19 11.70 12.18
C VAL A 134 -11.92 11.87 13.02
N LEU A 135 -10.75 11.85 12.39
CA LEU A 135 -9.48 11.97 13.09
C LEU A 135 -9.25 13.39 13.65
N PRO A 136 -8.60 13.53 14.82
CA PRO A 136 -8.27 14.84 15.39
C PRO A 136 -7.35 15.64 14.44
N ALA A 137 -7.58 16.96 14.33
CA ALA A 137 -6.76 17.85 13.50
C ALA A 137 -5.26 17.88 13.89
N SER A 138 -4.92 17.44 15.11
CA SER A 138 -3.55 17.34 15.60
C SER A 138 -2.81 16.08 15.11
N MET A 139 -3.51 15.11 14.50
CA MET A 139 -2.90 13.89 14.01
C MET A 139 -2.44 14.08 12.55
N PRO A 140 -1.13 14.01 12.26
CA PRO A 140 -0.62 14.17 10.91
C PRO A 140 -0.92 12.91 10.08
N PHE A 141 -2.06 12.89 9.41
CA PHE A 141 -2.43 11.86 8.44
C PHE A 141 -2.19 12.39 7.03
N LEU A 142 -1.18 11.84 6.34
CA LEU A 142 -0.80 12.27 5.00
C LEU A 142 -0.94 11.10 4.04
N LEU A 143 -2.06 11.06 3.33
CA LEU A 143 -2.33 10.07 2.31
C LEU A 143 -2.18 10.69 0.93
N THR A 144 -1.05 10.41 0.28
CA THR A 144 -0.76 10.95 -1.05
C THR A 144 -1.48 10.12 -2.11
N THR A 145 -2.01 10.77 -3.15
CA THR A 145 -2.66 10.10 -4.29
C THR A 145 -1.76 9.01 -4.90
N THR A 146 -0.45 9.25 -4.97
CA THR A 146 0.54 8.27 -5.44
C THR A 146 0.50 6.96 -4.65
N THR A 147 0.44 7.05 -3.32
CA THR A 147 0.39 5.87 -2.43
C THR A 147 -0.92 5.10 -2.62
N ILE A 148 -2.05 5.82 -2.76
CA ILE A 148 -3.36 5.21 -3.03
C ILE A 148 -3.31 4.42 -4.33
N VAL A 149 -2.84 5.05 -5.41
CA VAL A 149 -2.76 4.42 -6.75
C VAL A 149 -1.82 3.22 -6.73
N GLN A 150 -0.69 3.31 -6.03
CA GLN A 150 0.28 2.22 -5.91
C GLN A 150 -0.35 0.99 -5.24
N TYR A 151 -0.98 1.14 -4.07
CA TYR A 151 -1.63 0.01 -3.39
C TYR A 151 -2.87 -0.50 -4.13
N ALA A 152 -3.68 0.40 -4.71
CA ALA A 152 -4.81 0.01 -5.55
C ALA A 152 -4.36 -0.87 -6.73
N GLY A 153 -3.27 -0.49 -7.40
CA GLY A 153 -2.67 -1.29 -8.47
C GLY A 153 -2.23 -2.67 -7.99
N ILE A 154 -1.57 -2.75 -6.83
CA ILE A 154 -1.17 -4.03 -6.21
C ILE A 154 -2.40 -4.91 -5.94
N PHE A 155 -3.47 -4.35 -5.37
CA PHE A 155 -4.70 -5.09 -5.10
C PHE A 155 -5.39 -5.61 -6.37
N ILE A 156 -5.42 -4.81 -7.43
CA ILE A 156 -5.95 -5.25 -8.73
C ILE A 156 -5.10 -6.40 -9.29
N LEU A 157 -3.77 -6.30 -9.27
CA LEU A 157 -2.93 -7.40 -9.73
C LEU A 157 -3.19 -8.69 -8.96
N ILE A 158 -3.27 -8.60 -7.63
CA ILE A 158 -3.58 -9.75 -6.77
C ILE A 158 -4.95 -10.35 -7.10
N SER A 159 -5.98 -9.52 -7.35
CA SER A 159 -7.31 -10.01 -7.74
C SER A 159 -7.30 -10.80 -9.04
N ILE A 160 -6.53 -10.34 -10.04
CA ILE A 160 -6.40 -11.02 -11.32
C ILE A 160 -5.72 -12.37 -11.11
N PHE A 161 -4.59 -12.40 -10.39
CA PHE A 161 -3.90 -13.66 -10.09
C PHE A 161 -4.76 -14.62 -9.27
N GLY A 162 -5.46 -14.13 -8.24
CA GLY A 162 -6.37 -14.93 -7.42
C GLY A 162 -7.50 -15.55 -8.25
N THR A 163 -8.08 -14.77 -9.17
CA THR A 163 -9.13 -15.26 -10.10
C THR A 163 -8.60 -16.32 -11.05
N LEU A 164 -7.42 -16.09 -11.65
CA LEU A 164 -6.81 -17.05 -12.57
C LEU A 164 -6.44 -18.37 -11.89
N ILE A 165 -5.85 -18.30 -10.70
CA ILE A 165 -5.50 -19.48 -9.88
C ILE A 165 -6.76 -20.25 -9.52
N SER A 166 -7.78 -19.55 -9.04
CA SER A 166 -9.08 -20.15 -8.72
C SER A 166 -9.70 -20.85 -9.92
N LEU A 167 -9.74 -20.20 -11.08
CA LEU A 167 -10.31 -20.78 -12.29
C LEU A 167 -9.52 -22.01 -12.74
N TYR A 168 -8.19 -21.95 -12.71
CA TYR A 168 -7.35 -23.10 -13.04
C TYR A 168 -7.64 -24.29 -12.13
N GLN A 169 -7.80 -24.05 -10.83
CA GLN A 169 -8.11 -25.12 -9.87
C GLN A 169 -9.51 -25.72 -10.12
N VAL A 170 -10.53 -24.88 -10.38
CA VAL A 170 -11.90 -25.33 -10.67
C VAL A 170 -12.00 -26.07 -12.01
N LEU A 171 -11.22 -25.69 -13.02
CA LEU A 171 -11.21 -26.39 -14.32
C LEU A 171 -10.41 -27.69 -14.30
N LYS A 172 -9.46 -27.83 -13.37
CA LYS A 172 -8.64 -29.03 -13.19
C LYS A 172 -9.31 -30.07 -12.29
N VAL A 173 -10.15 -29.62 -11.35
CA VAL A 173 -11.08 -30.49 -10.60
C VAL A 173 -12.24 -30.83 -11.55
N ASP A 174 -12.43 -32.12 -11.79
CA ASP A 174 -13.10 -32.63 -12.98
C ASP A 174 -14.55 -32.15 -13.18
N ALA A 175 -14.83 -31.64 -14.39
CA ALA A 175 -16.17 -31.30 -14.85
C ALA A 175 -17.10 -32.53 -14.98
N LEU A 176 -16.54 -33.75 -14.94
CA LEU A 176 -17.27 -35.01 -14.94
C LEU A 176 -18.02 -35.26 -13.61
N GLU A 177 -17.46 -34.83 -12.48
CA GLU A 177 -18.12 -34.93 -11.17
C GLU A 177 -19.21 -33.87 -11.00
N ALA A 178 -19.01 -32.68 -11.57
CA ALA A 178 -19.93 -31.55 -11.44
C ALA A 178 -21.26 -31.70 -12.21
N ILE A 179 -21.35 -32.61 -13.19
CA ILE A 179 -22.58 -32.87 -13.97
C ILE A 179 -23.14 -34.29 -13.73
N GLY A 180 -22.35 -35.26 -13.23
CA GLY A 180 -22.80 -36.65 -13.18
C GLY A 180 -22.07 -37.59 -12.22
N GLY A 181 -21.41 -37.10 -11.17
CA GLY A 181 -20.84 -37.94 -10.11
C GLY A 181 -21.91 -38.47 -9.15
N GLY A 182 -22.91 -39.18 -9.67
CA GLY A 182 -23.79 -40.01 -8.85
C GLY A 182 -23.05 -41.29 -8.46
N MET A 183 -22.65 -41.35 -7.18
CA MET A 183 -22.74 -42.47 -6.24
C MET A 183 -22.43 -41.91 -4.85
#